data_AF-A0A6B2CXY2-F1
#
_entry.id   AF-A0A6B2CXY2-F1
#
_cell.length_a   1.000
_cell.length_b   1.000
_cell.length_c   1.000
_cell.angle_alpha   90.00
_cell.angle_beta   90.00
_cell.angle_gamma   90.00
#
_symmetry.space_group_name_H-M   'P 1'
#
loop_
_entity.id
_entity.type
_entity.pdbx_description
1 polymer ?
#
loop_
_entity_poly.entity_id
_entity_poly.type
_entity_poly.pdbx_seq_one_letter_code
_entity_poly.pdbx_strand_id
1 'polypeptide(L)'
;MSCDIPKWPVASDRYKLGGKSWLGAVDLLIKLTSVSPMAILLGRAGMGKSQVAYEVCRRTNCIYVDLTEVGERNIANVVAVVAWRLLTKYGGKDSKNRVVEVYRKFGYEGLLSLAKGDPAWTLRTALELSDTRTVIILDEFLPSAEDPKFFEVAYILHRIRNMHLPNVSFLVTMLPEVYEKIIERIPPLGNFFIHITVQLPDVVPEEEVEDIVSVYCPEKAGLARKILAEKPDATVRELLLKLNNMPSGIGPTRKFVELIPTD
;
A
#
# COMPACT_ATOMS: atom_id res chain seq x y z
N MET A 1 -23.41 -11.77 -1.47
CA MET A 1 -22.70 -10.63 -0.87
C MET A 1 -23.52 -9.39 -1.16
N SER A 2 -23.78 -8.54 -0.16
CA SER A 2 -24.43 -7.24 -0.37
C SER A 2 -23.44 -6.26 -0.99
N CYS A 3 -23.91 -5.36 -1.84
CA CYS A 3 -23.12 -4.26 -2.38
C CYS A 3 -22.55 -3.39 -1.24
N ASP A 4 -21.23 -3.34 -1.09
CA ASP A 4 -20.52 -2.49 -0.13
C ASP A 4 -19.31 -1.86 -0.81
N ILE A 5 -19.52 -0.68 -1.40
CA ILE A 5 -18.43 0.14 -1.93
C ILE A 5 -17.98 1.06 -0.79
N PRO A 6 -16.80 0.83 -0.18
CA PRO A 6 -16.35 1.61 0.96
C PRO A 6 -16.23 3.10 0.62
N LYS A 7 -16.61 3.95 1.59
CA LYS A 7 -16.17 5.35 1.59
C LYS A 7 -14.65 5.37 1.80
N TRP A 8 -13.97 6.26 1.09
CA TRP A 8 -12.51 6.34 1.10
C TRP A 8 -11.93 6.36 2.53
N PRO A 9 -10.85 5.61 2.82
CA PRO A 9 -10.04 4.78 1.91
C PRO A 9 -10.76 3.51 1.45
N VAL A 10 -10.62 3.19 0.15
CA VAL A 10 -11.18 1.94 -0.42
C VAL A 10 -10.39 0.72 0.05
N ALA A 11 -9.11 0.91 0.39
CA ALA A 11 -8.19 -0.14 0.78
C ALA A 11 -8.37 -0.58 2.23
N SER A 12 -8.57 -1.88 2.44
CA SER A 12 -8.71 -2.48 3.77
C SER A 12 -8.46 -4.00 3.72
N ASP A 13 -7.97 -4.52 4.84
CA ASP A 13 -7.86 -5.93 5.17
C ASP A 13 -9.18 -6.75 5.08
N ARG A 14 -10.34 -6.11 4.90
CA ARG A 14 -11.65 -6.78 4.75
C ARG A 14 -11.97 -7.19 3.32
N TYR A 15 -11.42 -6.49 2.33
CA TYR A 15 -11.77 -6.72 0.92
C TYR A 15 -10.77 -7.66 0.25
N LYS A 16 -11.26 -8.60 -0.56
CA LYS A 16 -10.40 -9.42 -1.41
C LYS A 16 -9.83 -8.59 -2.56
N LEU A 17 -8.79 -9.07 -3.22
CA LEU A 17 -8.28 -8.45 -4.44
C LEU A 17 -8.91 -9.11 -5.66
N GLY A 18 -9.45 -8.31 -6.59
CA GLY A 18 -9.99 -8.75 -7.87
C GLY A 18 -9.10 -8.29 -9.03
N GLY A 19 -9.25 -8.93 -10.19
CA GLY A 19 -8.43 -8.67 -11.38
C GLY A 19 -7.16 -9.51 -11.46
N LYS A 20 -6.97 -10.23 -12.57
CA LYS A 20 -5.82 -11.10 -12.82
C LYS A 20 -4.50 -10.32 -12.81
N SER A 21 -4.46 -9.07 -13.28
CA SER A 21 -3.25 -8.25 -13.30
C SER A 21 -2.80 -7.84 -11.90
N TRP A 22 -3.75 -7.52 -11.02
CA TRP A 22 -3.48 -7.17 -9.62
C TRP A 22 -3.01 -8.41 -8.84
N LEU A 23 -3.66 -9.56 -9.05
CA LEU A 23 -3.25 -10.83 -8.46
C LEU A 23 -1.87 -11.28 -8.95
N GLY A 24 -1.59 -11.16 -10.25
CA GLY A 24 -0.26 -11.44 -10.81
C GLY A 24 0.82 -10.52 -10.22
N ALA A 25 0.50 -9.24 -10.00
CA ALA A 25 1.41 -8.32 -9.31
C ALA A 25 1.69 -8.77 -7.87
N VAL A 26 0.69 -9.22 -7.12
CA VAL A 26 0.87 -9.78 -5.77
C VAL A 26 1.85 -10.95 -5.79
N ASP A 27 1.65 -11.91 -6.68
CA ASP A 27 2.49 -13.11 -6.74
C ASP A 27 3.95 -12.79 -7.09
N LEU A 28 4.16 -11.84 -8.02
CA LEU A 28 5.49 -11.33 -8.35
C LEU A 28 6.15 -10.60 -7.17
N LEU A 29 5.40 -9.76 -6.45
CA LEU A 29 5.90 -9.02 -5.29
C LEU A 29 6.26 -9.96 -4.13
N ILE A 30 5.46 -11.00 -3.87
CA ILE A 30 5.78 -12.02 -2.86
C ILE A 30 7.07 -12.74 -3.23
N LYS A 31 7.22 -13.12 -4.50
CA LYS A 31 8.45 -13.74 -4.99
C LYS A 31 9.65 -12.81 -4.82
N LEU A 32 9.55 -11.54 -5.24
CA LEU A 32 10.65 -10.57 -5.13
C LEU A 32 11.04 -10.32 -3.67
N THR A 33 10.06 -10.09 -2.78
CA THR A 33 10.32 -9.82 -1.36
C THR A 33 10.90 -11.02 -0.61
N SER A 34 10.75 -12.25 -1.15
CA SER A 34 11.40 -13.44 -0.59
C SER A 34 12.92 -13.50 -0.84
N VAL A 35 13.42 -12.85 -1.91
CA VAL A 35 14.83 -12.95 -2.35
C VAL A 35 15.58 -11.62 -2.38
N SER A 36 14.88 -10.49 -2.40
CA SER A 36 15.45 -9.15 -2.46
C SER A 36 15.20 -8.40 -1.15
N PRO A 37 16.11 -7.50 -0.70
CA PRO A 37 15.84 -6.64 0.45
C PRO A 37 14.75 -5.60 0.16
N MET A 38 14.43 -5.34 -1.10
CA MET A 38 13.43 -4.36 -1.51
C MET A 38 12.69 -4.81 -2.77
N ALA A 39 11.41 -4.48 -2.85
CA ALA A 39 10.58 -4.51 -4.05
C ALA A 39 9.80 -3.18 -4.17
N ILE A 40 9.47 -2.80 -5.39
CA ILE A 40 8.73 -1.57 -5.69
C ILE A 40 7.42 -1.95 -6.37
N LEU A 41 6.32 -1.40 -5.86
CA LEU A 41 5.02 -1.43 -6.51
C LEU A 41 4.75 -0.07 -7.14
N LEU A 42 4.84 -0.02 -8.47
CA LEU A 42 4.64 1.19 -9.26
C LEU A 42 3.21 1.25 -9.80
N GLY A 43 2.62 2.44 -9.82
CA GLY A 43 1.34 2.65 -10.49
C GLY A 43 0.75 4.03 -10.24
N ARG A 44 -0.09 4.49 -11.17
CA ARG A 44 -0.76 5.79 -11.08
C ARG A 44 -1.61 5.91 -9.79
N ALA A 45 -1.84 7.14 -9.35
CA ALA A 45 -2.73 7.40 -8.22
C ALA A 45 -4.13 6.82 -8.50
N GLY A 46 -4.73 6.17 -7.50
CA GLY A 46 -6.06 5.57 -7.65
C GLY A 46 -6.13 4.22 -8.38
N MET A 47 -5.00 3.64 -8.81
CA MET A 47 -4.96 2.30 -9.44
C MET A 47 -4.92 1.13 -8.45
N GLY A 48 -5.15 1.36 -7.15
CA GLY A 48 -5.26 0.25 -6.19
C GLY A 48 -3.93 -0.32 -5.68
N LYS A 49 -2.82 0.45 -5.73
CA LYS A 49 -1.54 0.07 -5.11
C LYS A 49 -1.71 -0.40 -3.65
N SER A 50 -2.45 0.37 -2.85
CA SER A 50 -2.72 0.02 -1.46
C SER A 50 -3.46 -1.32 -1.32
N GLN A 51 -4.38 -1.65 -2.23
CA GLN A 51 -5.08 -2.94 -2.19
C GLN A 51 -4.16 -4.11 -2.53
N VAL A 52 -3.29 -3.96 -3.53
CA VAL A 52 -2.25 -4.95 -3.83
C VAL A 52 -1.32 -5.12 -2.63
N ALA A 53 -0.92 -4.01 -2.00
CA ALA A 53 -0.06 -4.03 -0.83
C ALA A 53 -0.73 -4.74 0.37
N TYR A 54 -2.00 -4.46 0.66
CA TYR A 54 -2.75 -5.20 1.68
C TYR A 54 -2.86 -6.69 1.37
N GLU A 55 -3.07 -7.08 0.11
CA GLU A 55 -3.12 -8.48 -0.29
C GLU A 55 -1.77 -9.18 -0.12
N VAL A 56 -0.65 -8.52 -0.45
CA VAL A 56 0.69 -9.02 -0.12
C VAL A 56 0.83 -9.19 1.40
N CYS A 57 0.37 -8.21 2.18
CA CYS A 57 0.44 -8.27 3.64
C CYS A 57 -0.40 -9.42 4.24
N ARG A 58 -1.54 -9.72 3.63
CA ARG A 58 -2.44 -10.83 4.01
C ARG A 58 -1.81 -12.19 3.75
N ARG A 59 -1.02 -12.31 2.67
CA ARG A 59 -0.40 -13.58 2.24
C ARG A 59 1.01 -13.80 2.81
N THR A 60 1.55 -12.85 3.57
CA THR A 60 2.92 -12.91 4.09
C THR A 60 2.96 -12.52 5.57
N ASN A 61 4.07 -12.80 6.24
CA ASN A 61 4.32 -12.17 7.52
C ASN A 61 4.69 -10.71 7.27
N CYS A 62 3.76 -9.79 7.55
CA CYS A 62 3.93 -8.39 7.17
C CYS A 62 3.66 -7.39 8.29
N ILE A 63 4.32 -6.23 8.17
CA ILE A 63 4.02 -4.98 8.86
C ILE A 63 3.71 -3.93 7.79
N TYR A 64 2.45 -3.54 7.70
CA TYR A 64 2.03 -2.43 6.84
C TYR A 64 2.30 -1.10 7.55
N VAL A 65 2.72 -0.06 6.83
CA VAL A 65 2.91 1.31 7.32
C VAL A 65 2.42 2.29 6.25
N ASP A 66 1.40 3.07 6.58
CA ASP A 66 0.97 4.21 5.77
C ASP A 66 1.76 5.46 6.19
N LEU A 67 2.55 6.02 5.28
CA LEU A 67 3.41 7.16 5.57
C LEU A 67 2.72 8.52 5.45
N THR A 68 1.42 8.54 5.16
CA THR A 68 0.57 9.71 5.40
C THR A 68 0.26 9.89 6.88
N GLU A 69 0.30 8.81 7.68
CA GLU A 69 0.04 8.82 9.12
C GLU A 69 1.29 9.14 9.96
N VAL A 70 2.48 9.16 9.34
CA VAL A 70 3.76 9.39 10.02
C VAL A 70 4.14 10.86 9.96
N GLY A 71 4.38 11.49 11.11
CA GLY A 71 4.64 12.93 11.20
C GLY A 71 5.88 13.38 10.39
N GLU A 72 6.99 12.66 10.50
CA GLU A 72 8.22 12.94 9.75
C GLU A 72 8.66 11.74 8.91
N ARG A 73 8.94 11.98 7.63
CA ARG A 73 9.39 10.96 6.67
C ARG A 73 10.91 10.82 6.67
N ASN A 74 11.46 10.43 7.82
CA ASN A 74 12.87 10.07 7.96
C ASN A 74 13.02 8.59 8.39
N ILE A 75 14.21 8.03 8.17
CA ILE A 75 14.46 6.61 8.46
C ILE A 75 14.22 6.24 9.92
N ALA A 76 14.51 7.15 10.85
CA ALA A 76 14.33 6.89 12.27
C ALA A 76 12.86 6.70 12.63
N ASN A 77 11.97 7.55 12.11
CA ASN A 77 10.52 7.39 12.30
C ASN A 77 9.99 6.13 11.63
N VAL A 78 10.42 5.82 10.40
CA VAL A 78 10.04 4.56 9.74
C VAL A 78 10.42 3.36 10.60
N VAL A 79 11.66 3.30 11.09
CA VAL A 79 12.14 2.21 11.94
C VAL A 79 11.39 2.16 13.27
N ALA A 80 11.16 3.30 13.92
CA ALA A 80 10.46 3.35 15.20
C ALA A 80 9.01 2.85 15.09
N VAL A 81 8.29 3.29 14.04
CA VAL A 81 6.93 2.81 13.75
C VAL A 81 6.92 1.32 13.48
N VAL A 82 7.84 0.82 12.67
CA VAL A 82 7.95 -0.62 12.39
C VAL A 82 8.25 -1.41 13.66
N ALA A 83 9.22 -0.97 14.46
CA ALA A 83 9.58 -1.62 15.72
C ALA A 83 8.41 -1.63 16.70
N TRP A 84 7.65 -0.54 16.77
CA TRP A 84 6.44 -0.45 17.59
C TRP A 84 5.33 -1.40 17.11
N ARG A 85 5.12 -1.50 15.78
CA ARG A 85 4.14 -2.43 15.19
C ARG A 85 4.57 -3.89 15.40
N LEU A 86 5.85 -4.22 15.26
CA LEU A 86 6.41 -5.55 15.59
C LEU A 86 6.21 -5.90 17.06
N LEU A 87 6.52 -4.97 17.97
CA LEU A 87 6.30 -5.13 19.40
C LEU A 87 4.82 -5.38 19.71
N THR A 88 3.91 -4.64 19.07
CA THR A 88 2.46 -4.80 19.29
C THR A 88 1.96 -6.15 18.76
N LYS A 89 2.49 -6.60 17.62
CA LYS A 89 2.09 -7.84 16.95
C LYS A 89 2.63 -9.10 17.64
N TYR A 90 3.89 -9.07 18.09
CA TYR A 90 4.59 -10.25 18.60
C TYR A 90 4.95 -10.17 20.09
N GLY A 91 5.04 -8.98 20.65
CA GLY A 91 5.30 -8.76 22.07
C GLY A 91 4.02 -8.85 22.89
N GLY A 92 3.37 -10.03 22.92
CA GLY A 92 2.19 -10.29 23.77
C GLY A 92 2.48 -10.01 25.26
N LYS A 93 1.47 -9.57 26.03
CA LYS A 93 1.63 -9.00 27.39
C LYS A 93 2.53 -9.82 28.33
N ASP A 94 2.44 -11.14 28.28
CA ASP A 94 3.19 -12.07 29.14
C ASP A 94 4.52 -12.58 28.55
N SER A 95 4.98 -11.98 27.44
CA SER A 95 6.25 -12.34 26.83
C SER A 95 7.42 -12.05 27.79
N LYS A 96 8.18 -13.09 28.11
CA LYS A 96 9.44 -13.02 28.88
C LYS A 96 10.66 -12.68 28.00
N ASN A 97 10.42 -12.26 26.76
CA ASN A 97 11.49 -11.86 25.86
C ASN A 97 12.08 -10.51 26.32
N ARG A 98 13.38 -10.48 26.58
CA ARG A 98 14.10 -9.29 27.05
C ARG A 98 13.93 -8.08 26.12
N VAL A 99 13.88 -8.29 24.80
CA VAL A 99 13.66 -7.21 23.82
C VAL A 99 12.29 -6.58 24.04
N VAL A 100 11.25 -7.40 24.26
CA VAL A 100 9.89 -6.93 24.51
C VAL A 100 9.81 -6.08 25.77
N GLU A 101 10.42 -6.53 26.87
CA GLU A 101 10.47 -5.78 28.13
C GLU A 101 11.14 -4.42 27.96
N VAL A 102 12.31 -4.40 27.33
CA VAL A 102 13.09 -3.18 27.10
C VAL A 102 12.33 -2.22 26.18
N TYR A 103 11.79 -2.71 25.07
CA TYR A 103 11.11 -1.87 24.07
C TYR A 103 9.81 -1.29 24.62
N ARG A 104 9.04 -2.04 25.43
CA ARG A 104 7.87 -1.49 26.14
C ARG A 104 8.25 -0.41 27.13
N LYS A 105 9.32 -0.63 27.90
CA LYS A 105 9.79 0.35 28.89
C LYS A 105 10.22 1.66 28.23
N PHE A 106 10.84 1.57 27.04
CA PHE A 106 11.21 2.75 26.26
C PHE A 106 10.00 3.49 25.67
N GLY A 107 8.93 2.77 25.32
CA GLY A 107 7.81 3.37 24.59
C GLY A 107 8.21 3.83 23.20
N TYR A 108 7.26 4.41 22.44
CA TYR A 108 7.51 4.88 21.08
C TYR A 108 8.64 5.92 21.00
N GLU A 109 8.66 6.92 21.90
CA GLU A 109 9.69 7.97 21.92
C GLU A 109 11.09 7.42 22.20
N GLY A 110 11.20 6.40 23.05
CA GLY A 110 12.47 5.73 23.28
C GLY A 110 12.92 4.93 22.07
N LEU A 111 12.01 4.24 21.37
CA LEU A 111 12.33 3.57 20.10
C LEU A 111 12.76 4.57 19.02
N LEU A 112 12.12 5.74 18.93
CA LEU A 112 12.53 6.81 18.04
C LEU A 112 13.93 7.32 18.37
N SER A 113 14.24 7.46 19.66
CA SER A 113 15.58 7.86 20.11
C SER A 113 16.66 6.83 19.76
N LEU A 114 16.37 5.53 19.93
CA LEU A 114 17.25 4.45 19.50
C LEU A 114 17.44 4.47 17.98
N ALA A 115 16.35 4.63 17.23
CA ALA A 115 16.38 4.67 15.77
C ALA A 115 17.11 5.91 15.23
N LYS A 116 17.10 7.04 15.93
CA LYS A 116 17.92 8.22 15.59
C LYS A 116 19.42 7.95 15.73
N GLY A 117 19.81 7.12 16.71
CA GLY A 117 21.21 6.70 16.90
C GLY A 117 21.64 5.63 15.90
N ASP A 118 20.92 4.51 15.85
CA ASP A 118 21.18 3.40 14.91
C ASP A 118 19.87 2.76 14.42
N PRO A 119 19.36 3.17 13.24
CA PRO A 119 18.15 2.59 12.66
C PRO A 119 18.30 1.11 12.32
N ALA A 120 19.50 0.68 11.89
CA ALA A 120 19.71 -0.70 11.44
C ALA A 120 19.73 -1.66 12.64
N TRP A 121 20.42 -1.28 13.72
CA TRP A 121 20.42 -2.05 14.97
C TRP A 121 19.04 -2.11 15.61
N THR A 122 18.34 -0.97 15.66
CA THR A 122 16.99 -0.90 16.24
C THR A 122 16.02 -1.80 15.48
N LEU A 123 16.03 -1.73 14.14
CA LEU A 123 15.17 -2.60 13.33
C LEU A 123 15.57 -4.07 13.44
N ARG A 124 16.86 -4.40 13.41
CA ARG A 124 17.35 -5.78 13.55
C ARG A 124 16.87 -6.40 14.85
N THR A 125 17.01 -5.68 15.96
CA THR A 125 16.60 -6.13 17.28
C THR A 125 15.08 -6.31 17.35
N ALA A 126 14.31 -5.39 16.76
CA ALA A 126 12.85 -5.54 16.67
C ALA A 126 12.43 -6.77 15.85
N LEU A 127 13.16 -7.09 14.79
CA LEU A 127 12.89 -8.26 13.93
C LEU A 127 13.16 -9.59 14.63
N GLU A 128 13.94 -9.63 15.72
CA GLU A 128 14.11 -10.82 16.56
C GLU A 128 12.80 -11.26 17.23
N LEU A 129 11.79 -10.38 17.28
CA LEU A 129 10.45 -10.72 17.77
C LEU A 129 9.66 -11.57 16.76
N SER A 130 10.11 -11.65 15.52
CA SER A 130 9.49 -12.40 14.45
C SER A 130 10.34 -13.61 14.07
N ASP A 131 9.77 -14.82 14.20
CA ASP A 131 10.47 -16.07 13.87
C ASP A 131 10.65 -16.30 12.36
N THR A 132 10.00 -15.48 11.53
CA THR A 132 10.01 -15.60 10.07
C THR A 132 10.37 -14.28 9.39
N ARG A 133 10.81 -14.36 8.13
CA ARG A 133 11.10 -13.19 7.30
C ARG A 133 9.88 -12.27 7.24
N THR A 134 10.07 -10.99 7.58
CA THR A 134 9.00 -10.00 7.61
C THR A 134 9.02 -9.12 6.35
N VAL A 135 7.87 -8.90 5.72
CA VAL A 135 7.69 -7.90 4.67
C VAL A 135 7.19 -6.61 5.30
N ILE A 136 7.99 -5.55 5.24
CA ILE A 136 7.59 -4.21 5.66
C ILE A 136 7.05 -3.48 4.44
N ILE A 137 5.77 -3.13 4.47
CA ILE A 137 5.16 -2.33 3.41
C ILE A 137 5.23 -0.87 3.82
N LEU A 138 5.80 -0.04 2.94
CA LEU A 138 5.83 1.41 3.06
C LEU A 138 4.92 1.98 1.97
N ASP A 139 3.67 2.25 2.34
CA ASP A 139 2.66 2.79 1.43
C ASP A 139 2.64 4.33 1.48
N GLU A 140 2.21 4.95 0.37
CA GLU A 140 2.17 6.41 0.18
C GLU A 140 3.51 7.09 0.53
N PHE A 141 4.61 6.49 0.05
CA PHE A 141 5.99 6.85 0.42
C PHE A 141 6.34 8.32 0.10
N LEU A 142 5.92 8.79 -1.07
CA LEU A 142 6.07 10.18 -1.49
C LEU A 142 4.85 10.60 -2.34
N PRO A 143 4.20 11.74 -2.05
CA PRO A 143 2.98 12.15 -2.74
C PRO A 143 3.25 12.76 -4.12
N SER A 144 4.47 13.22 -4.41
CA SER A 144 4.86 13.84 -5.68
C SER A 144 6.37 13.87 -5.85
N ALA A 145 6.84 13.87 -7.09
CA ALA A 145 8.25 14.04 -7.41
C ALA A 145 8.80 15.41 -6.98
N GLU A 146 7.94 16.42 -6.87
CA GLU A 146 8.30 17.79 -6.45
C GLU A 146 8.19 18.02 -4.93
N ASP A 147 7.89 16.98 -4.15
CA ASP A 147 7.86 17.10 -2.69
C ASP A 147 9.25 17.52 -2.16
N PRO A 148 9.35 18.54 -1.28
CA PRO A 148 10.62 18.99 -0.72
C PRO A 148 11.39 17.88 0.02
N LYS A 149 10.70 16.83 0.48
CA LYS A 149 11.28 15.66 1.15
C LYS A 149 11.79 14.59 0.18
N PHE A 150 11.78 14.84 -1.13
CA PHE A 150 12.23 13.88 -2.15
C PHE A 150 13.60 13.27 -1.84
N PHE A 151 14.59 14.08 -1.47
CA PHE A 151 15.93 13.58 -1.16
C PHE A 151 16.01 12.80 0.15
N GLU A 152 15.19 13.14 1.15
CA GLU A 152 15.09 12.37 2.41
C GLU A 152 14.52 10.97 2.15
N VAL A 153 13.49 10.91 1.31
CA VAL A 153 12.84 9.68 0.83
C VAL A 153 13.82 8.82 0.04
N ALA A 154 14.54 9.41 -0.91
CA ALA A 154 15.57 8.68 -1.64
C ALA A 154 16.69 8.19 -0.72
N TYR A 155 17.07 8.97 0.28
CA TYR A 155 18.02 8.57 1.31
C TYR A 155 17.53 7.36 2.12
N ILE A 156 16.24 7.32 2.49
CA ILE A 156 15.64 6.14 3.14
C ILE A 156 15.79 4.90 2.26
N LEU A 157 15.46 4.99 0.95
CA LEU A 157 15.58 3.86 0.03
C LEU A 157 17.03 3.37 -0.09
N HIS A 158 17.97 4.31 -0.17
CA HIS A 158 19.40 3.99 -0.16
C HIS A 158 19.83 3.33 1.16
N ARG A 159 19.34 3.81 2.32
CA ARG A 159 19.64 3.20 3.61
C ARG A 159 19.07 1.79 3.70
N ILE A 160 17.80 1.59 3.35
CA ILE A 160 17.14 0.28 3.34
C ILE A 160 17.96 -0.74 2.54
N ARG A 161 18.33 -0.37 1.30
CA ARG A 161 19.17 -1.22 0.44
C ARG A 161 20.46 -1.68 1.15
N ASN A 162 21.06 -0.80 1.95
CA ASN A 162 22.36 -1.01 2.57
C ASN A 162 22.30 -1.53 4.02
N MET A 163 21.12 -1.71 4.63
CA MET A 163 21.05 -2.24 6.01
C MET A 163 21.42 -3.73 6.10
N HIS A 164 21.40 -4.46 4.98
CA HIS A 164 21.75 -5.89 4.89
C HIS A 164 21.09 -6.75 5.98
N LEU A 165 19.78 -6.60 6.16
CA LEU A 165 19.00 -7.34 7.15
C LEU A 165 18.41 -8.61 6.50
N PRO A 166 18.86 -9.82 6.89
CA PRO A 166 18.51 -11.06 6.18
C PRO A 166 17.05 -11.51 6.40
N ASN A 167 16.41 -11.07 7.49
CA ASN A 167 15.06 -11.50 7.86
C ASN A 167 13.99 -10.45 7.53
N VAL A 168 14.28 -9.52 6.62
CA VAL A 168 13.32 -8.49 6.21
C VAL A 168 13.42 -8.14 4.74
N SER A 169 12.27 -7.80 4.15
CA SER A 169 12.16 -7.14 2.87
C SER A 169 11.28 -5.91 3.00
N PHE A 170 11.55 -4.90 2.20
CA PHE A 170 10.69 -3.74 2.07
C PHE A 170 9.89 -3.82 0.78
N LEU A 171 8.60 -3.52 0.83
CA LEU A 171 7.76 -3.27 -0.34
C LEU A 171 7.37 -1.79 -0.30
N VAL A 172 7.83 -1.03 -1.28
CA VAL A 172 7.58 0.41 -1.35
C VAL A 172 6.58 0.69 -2.47
N THR A 173 5.50 1.39 -2.16
CA THR A 173 4.59 1.88 -3.22
C THR A 173 5.06 3.24 -3.73
N MET A 174 4.96 3.45 -5.04
CA MET A 174 5.50 4.65 -5.67
C MET A 174 4.64 5.10 -6.84
N LEU A 175 4.64 6.42 -7.10
CA LEU A 175 4.08 7.02 -8.30
C LEU A 175 5.10 7.01 -9.46
N PRO A 176 4.66 6.85 -10.72
CA PRO A 176 5.53 6.86 -11.90
C PRO A 176 6.51 8.05 -11.94
N GLU A 177 6.04 9.26 -11.69
CA GLU A 177 6.84 10.48 -11.73
C GLU A 177 7.94 10.51 -10.65
N VAL A 178 7.67 9.92 -9.47
CA VAL A 178 8.66 9.80 -8.39
C VAL A 178 9.75 8.80 -8.79
N TYR A 179 9.32 7.68 -9.37
CA TYR A 179 10.21 6.62 -9.85
C TYR A 179 11.15 7.13 -10.94
N GLU A 180 10.61 7.83 -11.94
CA GLU A 180 11.36 8.44 -13.03
C GLU A 180 12.40 9.44 -12.51
N LYS A 181 12.00 10.34 -11.61
CA LYS A 181 12.93 11.31 -11.01
C LYS A 181 14.04 10.63 -10.19
N ILE A 182 13.75 9.53 -9.50
CA ILE A 182 14.78 8.75 -8.77
C ILE A 182 15.77 8.13 -9.76
N ILE A 183 15.29 7.53 -10.85
CA ILE A 183 16.17 6.96 -11.89
C ILE A 183 17.08 8.04 -12.48
N GLU A 184 16.51 9.19 -12.83
CA GLU A 184 17.25 10.30 -13.45
C GLU A 184 18.29 10.88 -12.49
N ARG A 185 17.90 11.13 -11.22
CA ARG A 185 18.72 11.89 -10.27
C ARG A 185 19.64 11.04 -9.42
N ILE A 186 19.35 9.74 -9.29
CA ILE A 186 20.08 8.83 -8.40
C ILE A 186 20.34 7.50 -9.15
N PRO A 187 21.26 7.48 -10.12
CA PRO A 187 21.52 6.31 -10.96
C PRO A 187 21.79 5.00 -10.20
N PRO A 188 22.49 5.00 -9.04
CA PRO A 188 22.67 3.77 -8.26
C PRO A 188 21.37 3.14 -7.75
N LEU A 189 20.35 3.95 -7.46
CA LEU A 189 19.00 3.45 -7.14
C LEU A 189 18.26 3.04 -8.42
N GLY A 190 18.37 3.83 -9.49
CA GLY A 190 17.74 3.50 -10.76
C GLY A 190 18.15 2.14 -11.32
N ASN A 191 19.45 1.84 -11.32
CA ASN A 191 19.97 0.53 -11.74
C ASN A 191 19.43 -0.63 -10.90
N PHE A 192 19.17 -0.38 -9.61
CA PHE A 192 18.60 -1.39 -8.72
C PHE A 192 17.11 -1.59 -9.00
N PHE A 193 16.37 -0.49 -9.22
CA PHE A 193 14.92 -0.48 -9.42
C PHE A 193 14.46 -1.33 -10.61
N ILE A 194 15.23 -1.35 -11.70
CA ILE A 194 14.94 -2.13 -12.91
C ILE A 194 14.67 -3.61 -12.62
N HIS A 195 15.29 -4.17 -11.58
CA HIS A 195 15.19 -5.59 -11.24
C HIS A 195 14.15 -5.93 -10.18
N ILE A 196 13.60 -4.91 -9.50
CA ILE A 196 12.76 -5.10 -8.31
C ILE A 196 11.40 -4.43 -8.41
N THR A 197 11.06 -3.89 -9.58
CA THR A 197 9.81 -3.14 -9.79
C THR A 197 8.75 -4.00 -10.44
N VAL A 198 7.54 -3.93 -9.88
CA VAL A 198 6.31 -4.47 -10.46
C VAL A 198 5.40 -3.29 -10.73
N GLN A 199 5.03 -3.10 -11.99
CA GLN A 199 4.15 -2.02 -12.42
C GLN A 199 2.71 -2.52 -12.60
N LEU A 200 1.77 -1.80 -12.01
CA LEU A 200 0.35 -1.98 -12.30
C LEU A 200 0.01 -1.37 -13.66
N PRO A 201 -1.02 -1.88 -14.36
CA PRO A 201 -1.53 -1.28 -15.57
C PRO A 201 -1.84 0.21 -15.39
N ASP A 202 -1.53 1.01 -16.42
CA ASP A 202 -1.80 2.46 -16.39
C ASP A 202 -3.30 2.78 -16.54
N VAL A 203 -4.09 1.82 -17.05
CA VAL A 203 -5.54 1.87 -17.18
C VAL A 203 -6.14 0.57 -16.66
N VAL A 204 -7.41 0.60 -16.25
CA VAL A 204 -8.11 -0.63 -15.83
C VAL A 204 -8.40 -1.48 -17.08
N PRO A 205 -7.92 -2.73 -17.17
CA PRO A 205 -8.24 -3.59 -18.31
C PRO A 205 -9.75 -3.88 -18.36
N GLU A 206 -10.37 -3.70 -19.52
CA GLU A 206 -11.82 -3.90 -19.68
C GLU A 206 -12.27 -5.31 -19.31
N GLU A 207 -11.44 -6.32 -19.57
CA GLU A 207 -11.75 -7.71 -19.23
C GLU A 207 -11.64 -8.02 -17.73
N GLU A 208 -11.03 -7.13 -16.94
CA GLU A 208 -10.83 -7.29 -15.50
C GLU A 208 -11.77 -6.41 -14.65
N VAL A 209 -12.44 -5.43 -15.27
CA VAL A 209 -13.23 -4.43 -14.55
C VAL A 209 -14.37 -5.06 -13.74
N GLU A 210 -15.02 -6.08 -14.30
CA GLU A 210 -16.12 -6.79 -13.63
C GLU A 210 -15.58 -7.57 -12.41
N ASP A 211 -14.42 -8.21 -12.53
CA ASP A 211 -13.78 -8.93 -11.42
C ASP A 211 -13.36 -7.99 -10.30
N ILE A 212 -12.76 -6.85 -10.64
CA ILE A 212 -12.32 -5.82 -9.69
C ILE A 212 -13.50 -5.26 -8.92
N VAL A 213 -14.60 -4.93 -9.60
CA VAL A 213 -15.79 -4.34 -8.97
C VAL A 213 -16.60 -5.38 -8.19
N SER A 214 -16.64 -6.63 -8.66
CA SER A 214 -17.40 -7.70 -7.99
C SER A 214 -16.92 -8.00 -6.58
N VAL A 215 -15.68 -7.67 -6.24
CA VAL A 215 -15.17 -7.72 -4.86
C VAL A 215 -16.00 -6.85 -3.92
N TYR A 216 -16.41 -5.67 -4.38
CA TYR A 216 -17.11 -4.67 -3.57
C TYR A 216 -18.62 -4.74 -3.80
N CYS A 217 -19.04 -4.87 -5.05
CA CYS A 217 -20.44 -4.81 -5.44
C CYS A 217 -20.70 -5.59 -6.75
N PRO A 218 -20.97 -6.90 -6.67
CA PRO A 218 -21.30 -7.74 -7.83
C PRO A 218 -22.46 -7.18 -8.66
N GLU A 219 -23.48 -6.60 -8.00
CA GLU A 219 -24.66 -6.01 -8.64
C GLU A 219 -24.32 -4.87 -9.60
N LYS A 220 -23.18 -4.20 -9.41
CA LYS A 220 -22.74 -3.05 -10.22
C LYS A 220 -21.62 -3.40 -11.21
N ALA A 221 -21.19 -4.66 -11.30
CA ALA A 221 -20.10 -5.08 -12.19
C ALA A 221 -20.40 -4.77 -13.67
N GLY A 222 -21.59 -5.13 -14.16
CA GLY A 222 -21.99 -4.82 -15.54
C GLY A 222 -22.13 -3.32 -15.83
N LEU A 223 -22.46 -2.50 -14.82
CA LEU A 223 -22.47 -1.04 -14.94
C LEU A 223 -21.05 -0.47 -15.01
N ALA A 224 -20.12 -1.05 -14.25
CA ALA A 224 -18.72 -0.65 -14.24
C ALA A 224 -18.09 -0.75 -15.63
N ARG A 225 -18.38 -1.84 -16.34
CA ARG A 225 -17.91 -2.02 -17.72
C ARG A 225 -18.41 -0.95 -18.68
N LYS A 226 -19.68 -0.55 -18.57
CA LYS A 226 -20.25 0.54 -19.39
C LYS A 226 -19.57 1.88 -19.09
N ILE A 227 -19.36 2.18 -17.81
CA ILE A 227 -18.66 3.40 -17.39
C ILE A 227 -17.23 3.44 -17.94
N LEU A 228 -16.52 2.32 -17.88
CA LEU A 228 -15.16 2.22 -18.37
C LEU A 228 -15.10 2.36 -19.89
N ALA A 229 -16.05 1.80 -20.64
CA ALA A 229 -16.14 1.98 -22.09
C ALA A 229 -16.35 3.45 -22.50
N GLU A 230 -17.10 4.22 -21.70
CA GLU A 230 -17.28 5.67 -21.91
C GLU A 230 -16.04 6.50 -21.50
N LYS A 231 -15.27 6.02 -20.51
CA LYS A 231 -14.07 6.68 -20.00
C LYS A 231 -12.94 5.65 -19.76
N PRO A 232 -12.21 5.24 -20.81
CA PRO A 232 -11.21 4.17 -20.71
C PRO A 232 -10.00 4.51 -19.84
N ASP A 233 -9.74 5.80 -19.62
CA ASP A 233 -8.66 6.30 -18.78
C ASP A 233 -9.03 6.37 -17.28
N ALA A 234 -10.25 5.97 -16.92
CA ALA A 234 -10.73 6.00 -15.55
C ALA A 234 -9.88 5.10 -14.63
N THR A 235 -9.51 5.64 -13.47
CA THR A 235 -8.83 4.86 -12.44
C THR A 235 -9.81 3.99 -11.66
N VAL A 236 -9.32 2.96 -10.97
CA VAL A 236 -10.15 2.13 -10.06
C VAL A 236 -10.87 3.01 -9.05
N ARG A 237 -10.19 4.02 -8.50
CA ARG A 237 -10.79 4.98 -7.57
C ARG A 237 -11.95 5.76 -8.20
N GLU A 238 -11.75 6.34 -9.38
CA GLU A 238 -12.79 7.11 -10.07
C GLU A 238 -14.01 6.24 -10.40
N LEU A 239 -13.75 5.02 -10.86
CA LEU A 239 -14.78 4.04 -11.17
C LEU A 239 -15.63 3.71 -9.94
N LEU A 240 -15.00 3.35 -8.82
CA LEU A 240 -15.71 3.00 -7.58
C LEU A 240 -16.48 4.19 -7.00
N LEU A 241 -15.94 5.41 -7.06
CA LEU A 241 -16.64 6.63 -6.63
C LEU A 241 -17.88 6.90 -7.50
N LYS A 242 -17.76 6.77 -8.83
CA LYS A 242 -18.89 6.94 -9.74
C LYS A 242 -19.98 5.90 -9.47
N LEU A 243 -19.59 4.64 -9.24
CA LEU A 243 -20.53 3.56 -8.89
C LEU A 243 -21.21 3.78 -7.54
N ASN A 244 -20.51 4.29 -6.53
CA ASN A 244 -21.11 4.56 -5.21
C ASN A 244 -22.24 5.60 -5.30
N ASN A 245 -22.10 6.58 -6.20
CA ASN A 245 -23.07 7.65 -6.39
C ASN A 245 -24.25 7.27 -7.32
N MET A 246 -24.24 6.08 -7.92
CA MET A 246 -25.32 5.61 -8.81
C MET A 246 -26.32 4.70 -8.07
N PRO A 247 -27.64 4.82 -8.35
CA PRO A 247 -28.63 3.91 -7.81
C PRO A 247 -28.34 2.46 -8.24
N SER A 248 -28.43 1.51 -7.32
CA SER A 248 -28.40 0.08 -7.64
C SER A 248 -29.67 -0.24 -8.45
N GLY A 249 -29.55 -0.27 -9.77
CA GLY A 249 -30.71 -0.43 -10.64
C GLY A 249 -31.25 -1.85 -10.67
N ILE A 250 -31.99 -2.27 -9.63
CA ILE A 250 -33.05 -3.30 -9.69
C ILE A 250 -34.15 -2.94 -8.68
N GLY A 251 -35.22 -2.28 -9.15
CA GLY A 251 -36.44 -1.92 -8.40
C GLY A 251 -37.20 -0.76 -9.07
N PRO A 252 -38.55 -0.78 -9.14
CA PRO A 252 -39.31 -0.07 -10.16
C PRO A 252 -39.22 1.45 -10.02
N THR A 253 -39.01 2.12 -11.16
CA THR A 253 -39.37 3.51 -11.49
C THR A 253 -39.66 4.43 -10.29
N ARG A 254 -38.68 5.24 -9.90
CA ARG A 254 -39.00 6.54 -9.31
C ARG A 254 -39.76 7.33 -10.38
N LYS A 255 -41.08 7.48 -10.18
CA LYS A 255 -41.89 8.44 -10.94
C LYS A 255 -41.19 9.79 -10.86
N PHE A 256 -40.82 10.34 -12.01
CA PHE A 256 -40.59 11.78 -12.13
C PHE A 256 -41.89 12.45 -11.70
N VAL A 257 -41.84 13.22 -10.62
CA VAL A 257 -42.89 14.19 -10.31
C VAL A 257 -42.61 15.36 -11.25
N GLU A 258 -43.30 15.40 -12.37
CA GLU A 258 -43.43 16.64 -13.14
C GLU A 258 -44.09 17.66 -12.22
N LEU A 259 -43.36 18.72 -11.89
CA LEU A 259 -43.94 19.91 -11.31
C LEU A 259 -44.72 20.61 -12.42
N ILE A 260 -46.03 20.38 -12.44
CA ILE A 260 -46.96 21.17 -13.24
C ILE A 260 -46.97 22.58 -12.63
N PRO A 261 -46.69 23.64 -13.41
CA PRO A 261 -46.87 25.01 -12.93
C PRO A 261 -48.36 25.26 -12.74
N THR A 262 -48.75 25.67 -11.54
CA THR A 262 -50.08 26.27 -11.32
C THR A 262 -50.01 27.74 -11.70
N ASP A 263 -50.96 28.16 -12.54
CA ASP A 263 -51.23 29.55 -12.92
C ASP A 263 -51.41 30.49 -11.71
#